data_AF-A0A351EQ94-F1
#
_entry.id   AF-A0A351EQ94-F1
#
_cell.length_a   1.000
_cell.length_b   1.000
_cell.length_c   1.000
_cell.angle_alpha   90.00
_cell.angle_beta   90.00
_cell.angle_gamma   90.00
#
_symmetry.space_group_name_H-M   'P 1'
#
loop_
_entity.id
_entity.type
_entity.pdbx_description
1 polymer ?
#
loop_
_entity_poly.entity_id
_entity_poly.type
_entity_poly.pdbx_seq_one_letter_code
_entity_poly.pdbx_strand_id
1 'polypeptide(L)'
;MSAAGDKPTHRPNGDERADTDYAMSFTKGLPHNYVSGLVRLKAHFEQFVGAIETGASNDFREVPLGLHRGFRAAPDESPLRGWETPAAGLCFNLSGHDPQSITMPPAPRAGSDELIGEMAEVYALAVLRDEPLTDLRQDAAASTPRDRMLEELGALRWFNADASPSGAGAEAMYRRRTGLSPQTVFRGLAPGNSVGPYLSQLLLVGSPSATNEPFDGMIEYGAQTIDQRVRQVGPTDFMTSWDEWFDVANALSPSTRAPDTGNRRFITTGRDLANYVHNDALYQAYFNACLVMLSNGISLDPSLPYQQDDAVDHQQGFVLYAVQHVLSLLGEVCDRALKTVLFQKFNVHRRLRPEALAARIEKSSLLDISEITHMARELNDTGIAEEIRRMTGAASGTESMLLPMAFPEGSPMHPSYGAGHAAVAGACVTILKTLFDHTRPFDLAGDAATAFVPTRDGARLATVEVYDELGNRSAMTVEGELNKLAANISIGRNWAGVHYFSDYWESLLLGEQVAIQLLREHMLTVPEPPNLRVPRFDGSRLWL
;
A
#
# COMPACT_ATOMS: atom_id res chain seq x y z
N MET A 1 12.95 16.18 25.01
CA MET A 1 13.99 17.04 24.39
C MET A 1 14.55 16.31 23.18
N SER A 2 14.12 16.62 21.95
CA SER A 2 15.04 16.40 20.83
C SER A 2 16.06 17.54 20.93
N ALA A 3 17.23 17.21 21.48
CA ALA A 3 18.42 17.98 21.16
C ALA A 3 18.49 18.06 19.62
N ALA A 4 19.02 19.16 19.10
CA ALA A 4 19.20 19.43 17.69
C ALA A 4 20.05 18.34 16.99
N GLY A 5 19.47 17.16 16.79
CA GLY A 5 19.93 16.14 15.87
C GLY A 5 19.66 16.65 14.48
N ASP A 6 20.61 16.40 13.57
CA ASP A 6 20.55 16.81 12.17
C ASP A 6 19.14 16.59 11.62
N LYS A 7 18.45 17.69 11.31
CA LYS A 7 17.19 17.61 10.56
C LYS A 7 17.51 16.84 9.28
N PRO A 8 16.80 15.74 8.99
CA PRO A 8 17.11 14.99 7.78
C PRO A 8 16.94 15.90 6.57
N THR A 9 17.85 15.80 5.62
CA THR A 9 17.73 16.52 4.37
C THR A 9 16.72 15.80 3.49
N HIS A 10 15.56 16.40 3.27
CA HIS A 10 14.56 15.91 2.32
C HIS A 10 15.09 16.08 0.89
N ARG A 11 15.22 14.99 0.13
CA ARG A 11 15.80 15.00 -1.22
C ARG A 11 14.84 14.36 -2.23
N PRO A 12 14.27 15.14 -3.17
CA PRO A 12 13.52 14.56 -4.28
C PRO A 12 14.47 13.92 -5.30
N ASN A 13 13.88 13.18 -6.25
CA ASN A 13 14.65 12.47 -7.27
C ASN A 13 15.12 13.39 -8.42
N GLY A 14 14.61 14.61 -8.53
CA GLY A 14 15.00 15.58 -9.57
C GLY A 14 14.18 15.54 -10.86
N ASP A 15 13.11 14.75 -10.92
CA ASP A 15 12.26 14.64 -12.12
C ASP A 15 11.23 15.78 -12.25
N GLU A 16 11.06 16.61 -11.21
CA GLU A 16 10.22 17.81 -11.25
C GLU A 16 10.91 18.90 -12.08
N ARG A 17 10.57 18.93 -13.38
CA ARG A 17 11.26 19.73 -14.39
C ARG A 17 10.29 20.57 -15.19
N ALA A 18 10.51 21.89 -15.21
CA ALA A 18 9.70 22.82 -15.98
C ALA A 18 9.93 22.67 -17.49
N ASP A 19 11.10 22.26 -17.95
CA ASP A 19 11.42 22.05 -19.37
C ASP A 19 10.63 20.88 -19.99
N THR A 20 10.17 19.93 -19.17
CA THR A 20 9.32 18.80 -19.59
C THR A 20 7.87 18.95 -19.15
N ASP A 21 7.40 20.18 -18.91
CA ASP A 21 6.04 20.50 -18.45
C ASP A 21 5.62 19.67 -17.21
N TYR A 22 6.56 19.40 -16.31
CA TYR A 22 6.34 18.62 -15.09
C TYR A 22 5.77 17.22 -15.37
N ALA A 23 6.16 16.59 -16.49
CA ALA A 23 5.60 15.31 -16.95
C ALA A 23 5.67 14.15 -15.93
N MET A 24 6.64 14.21 -15.01
CA MET A 24 6.91 13.21 -13.97
C MET A 24 6.44 13.64 -12.57
N SER A 25 5.70 14.74 -12.46
CA SER A 25 5.11 15.22 -11.20
C SER A 25 3.62 14.91 -11.13
N PHE A 26 3.07 14.94 -9.92
CA PHE A 26 1.64 14.84 -9.66
C PHE A 26 0.95 16.11 -10.10
N THR A 27 0.14 16.01 -11.16
CA THR A 27 -0.63 17.12 -11.72
C THR A 27 -2.14 16.87 -11.69
N LYS A 28 -2.60 15.73 -11.15
CA LYS A 28 -4.02 15.37 -11.12
C LYS A 28 -4.82 16.45 -10.41
N GLY A 29 -5.89 16.89 -11.08
CA GLY A 29 -6.73 17.99 -10.66
C GLY A 29 -6.44 19.29 -11.39
N LEU A 30 -5.20 19.55 -11.79
CA LEU A 30 -4.88 20.74 -12.60
C LEU A 30 -5.47 20.61 -14.01
N PRO A 31 -5.69 21.72 -14.74
CA PRO A 31 -6.09 21.66 -16.14
C PRO A 31 -4.98 21.03 -17.00
N HIS A 32 -5.32 20.01 -17.80
CA HIS A 32 -4.40 19.32 -18.71
C HIS A 32 -4.66 19.67 -20.18
N ASN A 33 -3.62 19.57 -21.01
CA ASN A 33 -3.74 19.56 -22.46
C ASN A 33 -4.27 18.19 -22.93
N TYR A 34 -5.30 18.17 -23.77
CA TYR A 34 -5.92 16.92 -24.21
C TYR A 34 -5.02 16.03 -25.08
N VAL A 35 -4.15 16.62 -25.89
CA VAL A 35 -3.33 15.88 -26.85
C VAL A 35 -2.16 15.22 -26.13
N SER A 36 -1.47 15.96 -25.24
CA SER A 36 -0.31 15.42 -24.51
C SER A 36 -0.65 14.79 -23.15
N GLY A 37 -1.79 15.14 -22.55
CA GLY A 37 -2.12 14.77 -21.17
C GLY A 37 -1.25 15.46 -20.11
N LEU A 38 -0.41 16.42 -20.48
CA LEU A 38 0.43 17.21 -19.58
C LEU A 38 -0.34 18.41 -19.01
N VAL A 39 0.20 19.04 -17.96
CA VAL A 39 -0.39 20.27 -17.42
C VAL A 39 -0.50 21.33 -18.53
N ARG A 40 -1.64 22.02 -18.60
CA ARG A 40 -1.94 22.95 -19.70
C ARG A 40 -1.01 24.16 -19.70
N LEU A 41 -0.69 24.67 -18.51
CA LEU A 41 0.19 25.82 -18.29
C LEU A 41 1.09 25.54 -17.09
N LYS A 42 2.41 25.72 -17.25
CA LYS A 42 3.41 25.56 -16.18
C LYS A 42 3.08 26.35 -14.92
N ALA A 43 2.57 27.57 -15.11
CA ALA A 43 2.15 28.45 -14.04
C ALA A 43 1.07 27.84 -13.12
N HIS A 44 0.20 26.95 -13.62
CA HIS A 44 -0.78 26.27 -12.77
C HIS A 44 -0.12 25.33 -11.76
N PHE A 45 0.93 24.62 -12.20
CA PHE A 45 1.70 23.75 -11.32
C PHE A 45 2.51 24.56 -10.31
N GLU A 46 3.16 25.64 -10.76
CA GLU A 46 3.92 26.54 -9.89
C GLU A 46 3.03 27.19 -8.81
N GLN A 47 1.81 27.59 -9.17
CA GLN A 47 0.83 28.12 -8.23
C GLN A 47 0.37 27.05 -7.23
N PHE A 48 0.18 25.81 -7.69
CA PHE A 48 -0.16 24.67 -6.83
C PHE A 48 0.95 24.38 -5.82
N VAL A 49 2.22 24.38 -6.25
CA VAL A 49 3.38 24.22 -5.35
C VAL A 49 3.46 25.38 -4.36
N GLY A 50 3.26 26.62 -4.81
CA GLY A 50 3.20 27.78 -3.91
C GLY A 50 2.13 27.65 -2.83
N ALA A 51 0.92 27.20 -3.19
CA ALA A 51 -0.16 26.96 -2.23
C ALA A 51 0.16 25.83 -1.23
N ILE A 52 0.89 24.80 -1.65
CA ILE A 52 1.39 23.73 -0.76
C ILE A 52 2.39 24.30 0.26
N GLU A 53 3.29 25.17 -0.16
CA GLU A 53 4.31 25.76 0.72
C GLU A 53 3.71 26.68 1.77
N THR A 54 2.68 27.46 1.43
CA THR A 54 1.99 28.32 2.41
C THR A 54 1.01 27.54 3.29
N GLY A 55 0.40 26.48 2.75
CA GLY A 55 -0.68 25.74 3.40
C GLY A 55 -1.98 26.54 3.55
N ALA A 56 -2.07 27.75 2.99
CA ALA A 56 -3.19 28.65 3.20
C ALA A 56 -4.37 28.28 2.28
N SER A 57 -5.57 28.13 2.85
CA SER A 57 -6.76 27.78 2.06
C SER A 57 -7.12 28.83 0.99
N ASN A 58 -6.74 30.10 1.19
CA ASN A 58 -6.95 31.13 0.17
C ASN A 58 -6.08 30.91 -1.05
N ASP A 59 -4.82 30.51 -0.88
CA ASP A 59 -3.91 30.27 -2.00
C ASP A 59 -4.38 29.06 -2.83
N PHE A 60 -4.89 28.02 -2.18
CA PHE A 60 -5.50 26.87 -2.86
C PHE A 60 -6.77 27.22 -3.64
N ARG A 61 -7.57 28.21 -3.20
CA ARG A 61 -8.77 28.64 -3.94
C ARG A 61 -8.44 29.32 -5.26
N GLU A 62 -7.24 29.88 -5.37
CA GLU A 62 -6.77 30.53 -6.59
C GLU A 62 -6.17 29.51 -7.57
N VAL A 63 -5.81 28.29 -7.13
CA VAL A 63 -5.26 27.25 -8.01
C VAL A 63 -6.36 26.72 -8.93
N PRO A 64 -6.16 26.72 -10.27
CA PRO A 64 -7.14 26.17 -11.19
C PRO A 64 -7.39 24.67 -10.95
N LEU A 65 -8.66 24.28 -10.90
CA LEU A 65 -9.11 22.89 -10.70
C LEU A 65 -10.03 22.46 -11.84
N GLY A 66 -9.69 21.35 -12.49
CA GLY A 66 -10.46 20.69 -13.53
C GLY A 66 -10.48 21.38 -14.89
N LEU A 67 -11.44 21.00 -15.73
CA LEU A 67 -11.59 21.55 -17.08
C LEU A 67 -12.32 22.90 -17.08
N HIS A 68 -11.96 23.77 -18.02
CA HIS A 68 -12.70 25.01 -18.28
C HIS A 68 -13.92 24.82 -19.20
N ARG A 69 -14.02 23.67 -19.88
CA ARG A 69 -15.14 23.27 -20.75
C ARG A 69 -15.36 21.78 -20.57
N GLY A 70 -16.63 21.36 -20.65
CA GLY A 70 -17.19 20.03 -20.46
C GLY A 70 -16.28 18.80 -20.50
N PHE A 71 -16.66 17.80 -19.70
CA PHE A 71 -16.04 16.49 -19.71
C PHE A 71 -16.26 15.77 -21.04
N ARG A 72 -15.42 14.79 -21.35
CA ARG A 72 -15.43 14.07 -22.63
C ARG A 72 -16.21 12.76 -22.57
N ALA A 73 -16.03 12.02 -21.50
CA ALA A 73 -16.69 10.76 -21.22
C ALA A 73 -17.84 10.91 -20.21
N ALA A 74 -17.79 11.94 -19.35
CA ALA A 74 -18.83 12.22 -18.37
C ALA A 74 -19.73 13.42 -18.78
N PRO A 75 -20.94 13.57 -18.19
CA PRO A 75 -21.76 14.77 -18.35
C PRO A 75 -21.04 16.03 -17.88
N ASP A 76 -21.26 17.17 -18.54
CA ASP A 76 -20.62 18.46 -18.26
C ASP A 76 -20.79 18.93 -16.80
N GLU A 77 -21.93 18.61 -16.20
CA GLU A 77 -22.31 18.96 -14.83
C GLU A 77 -21.75 18.00 -13.76
N SER A 78 -20.91 17.04 -14.15
CA SER A 78 -20.35 16.07 -13.20
C SER A 78 -19.50 16.76 -12.12
N PRO A 79 -19.53 16.27 -10.87
CA PRO A 79 -18.84 16.92 -9.77
C PRO A 79 -17.32 16.86 -9.93
N LEU A 80 -16.65 17.91 -9.43
CA LEU A 80 -15.19 17.94 -9.27
C LEU A 80 -14.81 17.46 -7.87
N ARG A 81 -13.61 16.88 -7.73
CA ARG A 81 -12.97 16.63 -6.43
C ARG A 81 -11.68 17.42 -6.26
N GLY A 82 -11.48 17.97 -5.07
CA GLY A 82 -10.29 18.76 -4.71
C GLY A 82 -9.15 17.91 -4.14
N TRP A 83 -8.00 18.54 -3.92
CA TRP A 83 -6.85 17.90 -3.27
C TRP A 83 -7.10 17.63 -1.79
N GLU A 84 -6.78 16.42 -1.35
CA GLU A 84 -7.07 15.95 0.00
C GLU A 84 -5.97 16.39 0.97
N THR A 85 -6.27 17.41 1.77
CA THR A 85 -5.42 17.89 2.89
C THR A 85 -3.95 18.17 2.51
N PRO A 86 -3.66 18.94 1.45
CA PRO A 86 -2.29 19.19 0.97
C PRO A 86 -1.37 19.86 2.00
N ALA A 87 -1.94 20.54 3.00
CA ALA A 87 -1.20 21.23 4.06
C ALA A 87 -1.00 20.37 5.33
N ALA A 88 -1.49 19.13 5.39
CA ALA A 88 -1.42 18.32 6.61
C ALA A 88 0.02 18.05 7.10
N GLY A 89 0.99 18.02 6.18
CA GLY A 89 2.41 17.87 6.50
C GLY A 89 3.03 19.08 7.22
N LEU A 90 2.33 20.22 7.28
CA LEU A 90 2.75 21.42 8.00
C LEU A 90 2.23 21.46 9.44
N CYS A 91 1.34 20.53 9.82
CA CYS A 91 0.73 20.50 11.14
C CYS A 91 1.65 19.83 12.16
N PHE A 92 1.98 20.52 13.25
CA PHE A 92 2.72 19.92 14.36
C PHE A 92 1.91 18.84 15.10
N ASN A 93 2.63 17.96 15.80
CA ASN A 93 2.07 17.02 16.78
C ASN A 93 2.36 17.51 18.21
N LEU A 94 1.41 17.27 19.13
CA LEU A 94 1.61 17.56 20.56
C LEU A 94 2.55 16.55 21.24
N SER A 95 2.55 15.30 20.76
CA SER A 95 3.45 14.23 21.18
C SER A 95 3.84 13.37 19.98
N GLY A 96 4.98 12.70 20.08
CA GLY A 96 5.68 12.08 18.97
C GLY A 96 6.56 13.09 18.23
N HIS A 97 7.06 12.66 17.08
CA HIS A 97 7.94 13.46 16.25
C HIS A 97 7.19 14.56 15.47
N ASP A 98 7.94 15.56 15.03
CA ASP A 98 7.48 16.55 14.06
C ASP A 98 7.41 15.91 12.66
N PRO A 99 6.32 16.07 11.88
CA PRO A 99 6.18 15.44 10.55
C PRO A 99 7.33 15.70 9.57
N GLN A 100 8.12 16.76 9.77
CA GLN A 100 9.24 17.13 8.91
C GLN A 100 10.59 16.64 9.45
N SER A 101 10.64 16.01 10.63
CA SER A 101 11.86 15.50 11.24
C SER A 101 12.24 14.08 10.81
N ILE A 102 11.46 13.45 9.93
CA ILE A 102 11.74 12.13 9.33
C ILE A 102 11.52 12.25 7.82
N THR A 103 12.36 11.58 7.02
CA THR A 103 12.32 11.64 5.55
C THR A 103 12.18 10.26 4.92
N MET A 104 11.76 10.24 3.66
CA MET A 104 11.92 9.09 2.76
C MET A 104 13.09 9.34 1.78
N PRO A 105 13.71 8.29 1.21
CA PRO A 105 14.73 8.47 0.17
C PRO A 105 14.10 8.97 -1.15
N PRO A 106 14.90 9.43 -2.12
CA PRO A 106 14.39 9.76 -3.44
C PRO A 106 13.63 8.58 -4.08
N ALA A 107 12.47 8.86 -4.67
CA ALA A 107 11.73 7.88 -5.47
C ALA A 107 12.50 7.45 -6.73
N PRO A 108 12.18 6.28 -7.32
CA PRO A 108 12.77 5.83 -8.58
C PRO A 108 12.66 6.92 -9.67
N ARG A 109 13.76 7.15 -10.40
CA ARG A 109 13.83 8.19 -11.44
C ARG A 109 13.17 7.76 -12.74
N ALA A 110 12.72 8.73 -13.52
CA ALA A 110 12.29 8.54 -14.90
C ALA A 110 13.37 7.79 -15.70
N GLY A 111 12.97 6.75 -16.44
CA GLY A 111 13.88 5.94 -17.25
C GLY A 111 14.78 4.98 -16.48
N SER A 112 14.68 4.87 -15.15
CA SER A 112 15.41 3.86 -14.39
C SER A 112 14.83 2.45 -14.60
N ASP A 113 15.70 1.43 -14.55
CA ASP A 113 15.25 0.02 -14.61
C ASP A 113 14.26 -0.30 -13.49
N GLU A 114 14.42 0.32 -12.32
CA GLU A 114 13.48 0.20 -11.20
C GLU A 114 12.07 0.68 -11.57
N LEU A 115 11.92 1.90 -12.10
CA LEU A 115 10.60 2.42 -12.45
C LEU A 115 9.94 1.63 -13.60
N ILE A 116 10.74 1.15 -14.55
CA ILE A 116 10.26 0.25 -15.63
C ILE A 116 9.72 -1.04 -15.03
N GLY A 117 10.48 -1.68 -14.13
CA GLY A 117 10.06 -2.89 -13.43
C GLY A 117 8.80 -2.67 -12.58
N GLU A 118 8.71 -1.55 -11.85
CA GLU A 118 7.53 -1.22 -11.06
C GLU A 118 6.29 -0.99 -11.92
N MET A 119 6.41 -0.29 -13.04
CA MET A 119 5.27 -0.06 -13.93
C MET A 119 4.80 -1.37 -14.58
N ALA A 120 5.74 -2.24 -14.99
CA ALA A 120 5.41 -3.57 -15.49
C ALA A 120 4.71 -4.43 -14.43
N GLU A 121 5.16 -4.38 -13.17
CA GLU A 121 4.52 -5.08 -12.07
C GLU A 121 3.09 -4.58 -11.83
N VAL A 122 2.85 -3.27 -11.88
CA VAL A 122 1.50 -2.69 -11.76
C VAL A 122 0.60 -3.10 -12.92
N TYR A 123 1.12 -3.20 -14.15
CA TYR A 123 0.37 -3.78 -15.26
C TYR A 123 0.05 -5.26 -15.05
N ALA A 124 1.04 -6.06 -14.63
CA ALA A 124 0.82 -7.48 -14.33
C ALA A 124 -0.24 -7.69 -13.21
N LEU A 125 -0.23 -6.82 -12.19
CA LEU A 125 -1.26 -6.81 -11.15
C LEU A 125 -2.65 -6.46 -11.71
N ALA A 126 -2.74 -5.58 -12.71
CA ALA A 126 -4.01 -5.29 -13.38
C ALA A 126 -4.51 -6.49 -14.20
N VAL A 127 -3.60 -7.16 -14.92
CA VAL A 127 -3.90 -8.39 -15.68
C VAL A 127 -4.42 -9.51 -14.78
N LEU A 128 -3.76 -9.72 -13.64
CA LEU A 128 -4.07 -10.83 -12.72
C LEU A 128 -5.13 -10.48 -11.66
N ARG A 129 -5.78 -9.31 -11.77
CA ARG A 129 -6.62 -8.75 -10.69
C ARG A 129 -7.76 -9.68 -10.28
N ASP A 130 -8.27 -10.48 -11.21
CA ASP A 130 -9.37 -11.42 -10.99
C ASP A 130 -8.91 -12.88 -10.83
N GLU A 131 -7.61 -13.15 -10.85
CA GLU A 131 -7.04 -14.47 -10.56
C GLU A 131 -7.05 -14.75 -9.05
N PRO A 132 -7.19 -16.02 -8.61
CA PRO A 132 -7.19 -16.38 -7.20
C PRO A 132 -5.84 -16.13 -6.52
N LEU A 133 -5.84 -15.37 -5.42
CA LEU A 133 -4.64 -15.13 -4.62
C LEU A 133 -4.08 -16.42 -3.98
N THR A 134 -4.91 -17.47 -3.88
CA THR A 134 -4.47 -18.81 -3.43
C THR A 134 -3.46 -19.46 -4.36
N ASP A 135 -3.37 -18.99 -5.60
CA ASP A 135 -2.43 -19.51 -6.59
C ASP A 135 -1.06 -18.80 -6.49
N LEU A 136 -0.91 -17.78 -5.63
CA LEU A 136 0.36 -17.13 -5.33
C LEU A 136 1.08 -17.84 -4.17
N ARG A 137 1.42 -19.11 -4.38
CA ARG A 137 2.18 -19.94 -3.43
C ARG A 137 2.99 -21.02 -4.14
N GLN A 138 4.04 -21.49 -3.49
CA GLN A 138 5.00 -22.42 -4.08
C GLN A 138 4.37 -23.76 -4.53
N ASP A 139 3.42 -24.29 -3.77
CA ASP A 139 2.77 -25.58 -3.99
C ASP A 139 1.49 -25.47 -4.85
N ALA A 140 1.15 -24.28 -5.35
CA ALA A 140 0.00 -24.11 -6.23
C ALA A 140 0.27 -24.75 -7.59
N ALA A 141 -0.80 -25.25 -8.22
CA ALA A 141 -0.76 -25.73 -9.59
C ALA A 141 -0.31 -24.62 -10.56
N ALA A 142 0.20 -25.03 -11.72
CA ALA A 142 0.49 -24.12 -12.83
C ALA A 142 -0.78 -23.35 -13.23
N SER A 143 -0.62 -22.07 -13.55
CA SER A 143 -1.68 -21.18 -14.00
C SER A 143 -1.14 -20.32 -15.12
N THR A 144 -1.62 -20.53 -16.35
CA THR A 144 -1.08 -19.87 -17.55
C THR A 144 -1.03 -18.35 -17.43
N PRO A 145 -2.09 -17.64 -16.95
CA PRO A 145 -2.01 -16.18 -16.78
C PRO A 145 -0.91 -15.76 -15.80
N ARG A 146 -0.85 -16.39 -14.61
CA ARG A 146 0.16 -16.10 -13.60
C ARG A 146 1.56 -16.37 -14.13
N ASP A 147 1.81 -17.59 -14.61
CA ASP A 147 3.13 -18.05 -14.99
C ASP A 147 3.71 -17.23 -16.14
N ARG A 148 2.86 -16.82 -17.11
CA ARG A 148 3.25 -15.89 -18.17
C ARG A 148 3.70 -14.54 -17.62
N MET A 149 2.93 -13.92 -16.71
CA MET A 149 3.31 -12.61 -16.14
C MET A 149 4.60 -12.70 -15.32
N LEU A 150 4.84 -13.81 -14.62
CA LEU A 150 6.08 -14.02 -13.87
C LEU A 150 7.30 -14.14 -14.79
N GLU A 151 7.17 -14.87 -15.90
CA GLU A 151 8.22 -14.98 -16.92
C GLU A 151 8.57 -13.62 -17.52
N GLU A 152 7.56 -12.86 -17.94
CA GLU A 152 7.72 -11.52 -18.51
C GLU A 152 8.36 -10.54 -17.52
N LEU A 153 7.93 -10.55 -16.25
CA LEU A 153 8.55 -9.73 -15.21
C LEU A 153 10.00 -10.15 -14.97
N GLY A 154 10.28 -11.46 -14.88
CA GLY A 154 11.62 -12.00 -14.65
C GLY A 154 12.62 -11.66 -15.76
N ALA A 155 12.14 -11.41 -16.98
CA ALA A 155 12.97 -10.99 -18.11
C ALA A 155 13.44 -9.53 -18.00
N LEU A 156 12.72 -8.67 -17.27
CA LEU A 156 13.10 -7.27 -17.08
C LEU A 156 14.38 -7.14 -16.26
N ARG A 157 15.25 -6.19 -16.62
CA ARG A 157 16.55 -5.96 -15.97
C ARG A 157 16.45 -5.78 -14.45
N TRP A 158 15.37 -5.17 -13.97
CA TRP A 158 15.16 -4.96 -12.53
C TRP A 158 15.03 -6.28 -11.76
N PHE A 159 14.29 -7.25 -12.30
CA PHE A 159 14.00 -8.53 -11.64
C PHE A 159 14.96 -9.66 -12.04
N ASN A 160 15.73 -9.47 -13.12
CA ASN A 160 16.73 -10.43 -13.56
C ASN A 160 17.98 -10.40 -12.66
N ALA A 161 18.24 -11.51 -11.96
CA ALA A 161 19.37 -11.64 -11.03
C ALA A 161 20.75 -11.45 -11.69
N ASP A 162 20.87 -11.81 -12.97
CA ASP A 162 22.13 -11.72 -13.73
C ASP A 162 22.34 -10.32 -14.33
N ALA A 163 21.33 -9.45 -14.28
CA ALA A 163 21.42 -8.09 -14.77
C ALA A 163 21.91 -7.12 -13.68
N SER A 164 22.75 -6.16 -14.10
CA SER A 164 23.07 -4.97 -13.31
C SER A 164 22.11 -3.83 -13.70
N PRO A 165 21.19 -3.42 -12.81
CA PRO A 165 20.25 -2.35 -13.12
C PRO A 165 20.97 -1.01 -13.15
N SER A 166 20.65 -0.22 -14.17
CA SER A 166 21.12 1.14 -14.35
C SER A 166 20.34 2.12 -13.46
N GLY A 167 21.03 3.15 -12.98
CA GLY A 167 20.42 4.18 -12.14
C GLY A 167 20.04 3.73 -10.72
N ALA A 168 20.43 2.53 -10.28
CA ALA A 168 20.12 2.00 -8.96
C ALA A 168 21.17 2.41 -7.91
N GLY A 169 20.75 3.23 -6.94
CA GLY A 169 21.54 3.55 -5.73
C GLY A 169 21.44 2.47 -4.65
N ALA A 170 22.05 2.70 -3.48
CA ALA A 170 22.01 1.75 -2.38
C ALA A 170 20.58 1.48 -1.89
N GLU A 171 19.75 2.52 -1.82
CA GLU A 171 18.34 2.42 -1.42
C GLU A 171 17.52 1.60 -2.41
N ALA A 172 17.76 1.78 -3.71
CA ALA A 172 17.13 0.98 -4.76
C ALA A 172 17.55 -0.49 -4.66
N MET A 173 18.85 -0.75 -4.48
CA MET A 173 19.37 -2.12 -4.33
C MET A 173 18.85 -2.82 -3.08
N TYR A 174 18.64 -2.08 -1.98
CA TYR A 174 18.09 -2.62 -0.74
C TYR A 174 16.66 -3.15 -0.90
N ARG A 175 15.87 -2.58 -1.81
CA ARG A 175 14.49 -3.00 -2.10
C ARG A 175 14.34 -3.78 -3.42
N ARG A 176 15.45 -4.12 -4.08
CA ARG A 176 15.44 -4.89 -5.33
C ARG A 176 14.98 -6.32 -5.06
N ARG A 177 14.06 -6.81 -5.89
CA ARG A 177 13.58 -8.20 -5.88
C ARG A 177 14.08 -8.90 -7.13
N THR A 178 14.53 -10.14 -7.00
CA THR A 178 15.01 -10.97 -8.12
C THR A 178 14.55 -12.41 -7.93
N GLY A 179 14.57 -13.22 -9.00
CA GLY A 179 14.19 -14.63 -8.90
C GLY A 179 12.72 -14.80 -8.51
N LEU A 180 11.84 -14.05 -9.17
CA LEU A 180 10.41 -14.06 -8.89
C LEU A 180 9.84 -15.48 -9.06
N SER A 181 9.06 -15.91 -8.09
CA SER A 181 8.31 -17.17 -8.09
C SER A 181 6.87 -16.92 -7.65
N PRO A 182 5.95 -17.89 -7.79
CA PRO A 182 4.61 -17.75 -7.22
C PRO A 182 4.60 -17.41 -5.73
N GLN A 183 5.65 -17.80 -4.98
CA GLN A 183 5.80 -17.54 -3.56
C GLN A 183 6.34 -16.14 -3.22
N THR A 184 7.06 -15.47 -4.13
CA THR A 184 7.74 -14.19 -3.85
C THR A 184 7.17 -13.01 -4.64
N VAL A 185 6.53 -13.25 -5.77
CA VAL A 185 5.92 -12.22 -6.62
C VAL A 185 4.77 -11.50 -5.91
N PHE A 186 4.67 -10.18 -6.13
CA PHE A 186 3.63 -9.32 -5.53
C PHE A 186 3.59 -9.34 -3.99
N ARG A 187 4.66 -9.79 -3.32
CA ARG A 187 4.78 -9.79 -1.85
C ARG A 187 5.77 -8.73 -1.36
N GLY A 188 5.68 -8.42 -0.07
CA GLY A 188 6.60 -7.51 0.62
C GLY A 188 7.94 -8.15 1.00
N LEU A 189 8.91 -7.34 1.45
CA LEU A 189 10.27 -7.79 1.80
C LEU A 189 10.48 -8.15 3.28
N ALA A 190 9.60 -7.66 4.17
CA ALA A 190 9.77 -7.90 5.60
C ALA A 190 9.72 -9.40 5.96
N PRO A 191 10.42 -9.83 7.04
CA PRO A 191 10.42 -11.22 7.49
C PRO A 191 9.02 -11.81 7.60
N GLY A 192 8.83 -13.02 7.09
CA GLY A 192 7.56 -13.74 7.10
C GLY A 192 6.61 -13.45 5.93
N ASN A 193 6.83 -12.39 5.14
CA ASN A 193 6.01 -12.12 3.95
C ASN A 193 6.05 -13.26 2.93
N SER A 194 7.20 -13.91 2.78
CA SER A 194 7.42 -15.02 1.84
C SER A 194 7.17 -16.41 2.44
N VAL A 195 6.62 -16.51 3.66
CA VAL A 195 6.26 -17.78 4.31
C VAL A 195 4.75 -18.02 4.24
N GLY A 196 4.32 -19.17 3.72
CA GLY A 196 2.92 -19.58 3.66
C GLY A 196 2.09 -18.82 2.61
N PRO A 197 0.75 -18.79 2.75
CA PRO A 197 -0.15 -18.15 1.78
C PRO A 197 0.10 -16.65 1.60
N TYR A 198 -0.40 -16.10 0.48
CA TYR A 198 -0.29 -14.67 0.13
C TYR A 198 -0.96 -13.75 1.15
N LEU A 199 -2.17 -14.12 1.58
CA LEU A 199 -2.94 -13.36 2.56
C LEU A 199 -2.50 -13.72 3.97
N SER A 200 -2.34 -12.70 4.80
CA SER A 200 -2.25 -12.83 6.24
C SER A 200 -3.48 -13.54 6.77
N GLN A 201 -3.25 -14.48 7.69
CA GLN A 201 -4.31 -15.17 8.40
C GLN A 201 -5.22 -14.17 9.14
N LEU A 202 -4.68 -13.01 9.54
CA LEU A 202 -5.41 -11.93 10.23
C LEU A 202 -6.44 -11.19 9.34
N LEU A 203 -6.42 -11.42 8.02
CA LEU A 203 -7.48 -10.97 7.10
C LEU A 203 -8.57 -12.01 6.87
N LEU A 204 -8.42 -13.21 7.41
CA LEU A 204 -9.30 -14.36 7.13
C LEU A 204 -9.96 -14.88 8.40
N VAL A 205 -9.19 -15.09 9.45
CA VAL A 205 -9.66 -15.75 10.66
C VAL A 205 -10.43 -14.80 11.58
N GLY A 206 -11.34 -15.40 12.35
CA GLY A 206 -12.13 -14.74 13.38
C GLY A 206 -11.70 -15.11 14.80
N SER A 207 -12.64 -14.96 15.71
CA SER A 207 -12.51 -15.25 17.14
C SER A 207 -13.21 -16.56 17.49
N PRO A 208 -12.61 -17.41 18.33
CA PRO A 208 -13.29 -18.59 18.86
C PRO A 208 -14.40 -18.14 19.83
N SER A 209 -15.55 -18.80 19.76
CA SER A 209 -16.71 -18.57 20.64
C SER A 209 -17.49 -19.86 20.85
N ALA A 210 -18.62 -19.81 21.57
CA ALA A 210 -19.48 -20.98 21.72
C ALA A 210 -20.08 -21.50 20.39
N THR A 211 -20.11 -20.67 19.34
CA THR A 211 -20.77 -20.99 18.06
C THR A 211 -19.89 -20.79 16.82
N ASN A 212 -18.70 -20.21 16.97
CA ASN A 212 -17.80 -19.91 15.85
C ASN A 212 -16.39 -20.41 16.18
N GLU A 213 -15.74 -20.95 15.17
CA GLU A 213 -14.31 -21.29 15.15
C GLU A 213 -13.53 -20.20 14.40
N PRO A 214 -12.18 -20.15 14.54
CA PRO A 214 -11.37 -19.17 13.82
C PRO A 214 -11.60 -19.18 12.30
N PHE A 215 -11.87 -20.35 11.71
CA PHE A 215 -12.10 -20.47 10.27
C PHE A 215 -13.46 -19.92 9.77
N ASP A 216 -14.38 -19.58 10.68
CA ASP A 216 -15.68 -19.00 10.31
C ASP A 216 -15.57 -17.51 9.94
N GLY A 217 -14.45 -16.86 10.28
CA GLY A 217 -14.15 -15.48 9.89
C GLY A 217 -14.97 -14.42 10.62
N MET A 218 -15.51 -14.74 11.80
CA MET A 218 -16.29 -13.83 12.63
C MET A 218 -15.44 -13.34 13.81
N ILE A 219 -15.06 -12.07 13.83
CA ILE A 219 -14.30 -11.46 14.94
C ILE A 219 -15.27 -11.00 16.02
N GLU A 220 -15.00 -11.33 17.28
CA GLU A 220 -15.72 -10.77 18.43
C GLU A 220 -15.26 -9.33 18.68
N TYR A 221 -16.21 -8.40 18.67
CA TYR A 221 -15.98 -6.98 18.96
C TYR A 221 -16.85 -6.54 20.13
N GLY A 222 -16.39 -6.86 21.34
CA GLY A 222 -17.17 -6.66 22.55
C GLY A 222 -18.43 -7.52 22.52
N ALA A 223 -19.60 -6.88 22.46
CA ALA A 223 -20.90 -7.56 22.33
C ALA A 223 -21.44 -7.58 20.88
N GLN A 224 -20.61 -7.19 19.91
CA GLN A 224 -20.90 -7.17 18.48
C GLN A 224 -19.90 -8.07 17.75
N THR A 225 -20.10 -8.22 16.44
CA THR A 225 -19.17 -8.99 15.59
C THR A 225 -18.75 -8.21 14.35
N ILE A 226 -17.58 -8.58 13.81
CA ILE A 226 -17.07 -8.10 12.53
C ILE A 226 -16.88 -9.32 11.62
N ASP A 227 -17.54 -9.31 10.46
CA ASP A 227 -17.39 -10.35 9.43
C ASP A 227 -16.21 -10.01 8.52
N GLN A 228 -15.24 -10.93 8.40
CA GLN A 228 -14.07 -10.80 7.52
C GLN A 228 -14.43 -10.86 6.03
N ARG A 229 -15.67 -11.21 5.68
CA ARG A 229 -16.14 -11.26 4.28
C ARG A 229 -16.42 -9.87 3.73
N VAL A 230 -15.76 -9.54 2.62
CA VAL A 230 -15.90 -8.27 1.89
C VAL A 230 -17.03 -8.33 0.87
N ARG A 231 -17.56 -7.17 0.49
CA ARG A 231 -18.49 -7.07 -0.64
C ARG A 231 -17.79 -7.53 -1.91
N GLN A 232 -18.43 -8.41 -2.65
CA GLN A 232 -17.95 -8.86 -3.95
C GLN A 232 -18.40 -7.87 -5.03
N VAL A 233 -17.45 -7.41 -5.83
CA VAL A 233 -17.69 -6.53 -6.98
C VAL A 233 -17.41 -7.26 -8.28
N GLY A 234 -18.10 -6.87 -9.35
CA GLY A 234 -17.90 -7.42 -10.69
C GLY A 234 -16.51 -7.13 -11.27
N PRO A 235 -16.05 -7.94 -12.25
CA PRO A 235 -14.75 -7.78 -12.89
C PRO A 235 -14.76 -6.62 -13.90
N THR A 236 -14.80 -5.39 -13.39
CA THR A 236 -14.86 -4.16 -14.19
C THR A 236 -13.67 -3.27 -13.86
N ASP A 237 -12.96 -2.84 -14.90
CA ASP A 237 -11.89 -1.85 -14.82
C ASP A 237 -12.30 -0.54 -15.49
N PHE A 238 -11.63 0.54 -15.10
CA PHE A 238 -11.94 1.91 -15.48
C PHE A 238 -10.73 2.61 -16.06
N MET A 239 -10.95 3.81 -16.64
CA MET A 239 -9.89 4.63 -17.25
C MET A 239 -9.17 3.88 -18.37
N THR A 240 -9.91 3.05 -19.11
CA THR A 240 -9.39 2.23 -20.22
C THR A 240 -9.43 2.96 -21.56
N SER A 241 -10.03 4.16 -21.59
CA SER A 241 -10.03 5.06 -22.75
C SER A 241 -9.34 6.38 -22.41
N TRP A 242 -8.82 7.06 -23.44
CA TRP A 242 -8.16 8.36 -23.26
C TRP A 242 -9.10 9.44 -22.72
N ASP A 243 -10.38 9.41 -23.12
CA ASP A 243 -11.37 10.39 -22.66
C ASP A 243 -11.70 10.19 -21.18
N GLU A 244 -11.89 8.94 -20.72
CA GLU A 244 -12.08 8.64 -19.30
C GLU A 244 -10.85 9.05 -18.47
N TRP A 245 -9.65 8.65 -18.92
CA TRP A 245 -8.42 9.03 -18.24
C TRP A 245 -8.27 10.54 -18.15
N PHE A 246 -8.54 11.26 -19.24
CA PHE A 246 -8.41 12.71 -19.31
C PHE A 246 -9.38 13.40 -18.36
N ASP A 247 -10.64 12.97 -18.31
CA ASP A 247 -11.62 13.56 -17.38
C ASP A 247 -11.21 13.34 -15.92
N VAL A 248 -10.78 12.13 -15.58
CA VAL A 248 -10.30 11.79 -14.23
C VAL A 248 -9.03 12.57 -13.85
N ALA A 249 -8.10 12.75 -14.79
CA ALA A 249 -6.91 13.57 -14.61
C ALA A 249 -7.27 15.04 -14.34
N ASN A 250 -8.40 15.52 -14.87
CA ASN A 250 -8.95 16.86 -14.66
C ASN A 250 -10.06 16.90 -13.59
N ALA A 251 -9.83 16.22 -12.47
CA ALA A 251 -10.64 16.32 -11.25
C ALA A 251 -12.07 15.77 -11.33
N LEU A 252 -12.48 15.08 -12.42
CA LEU A 252 -13.78 14.40 -12.45
C LEU A 252 -13.92 13.52 -11.22
N SER A 253 -15.02 13.65 -10.48
CA SER A 253 -15.49 12.72 -9.46
C SER A 253 -16.55 11.81 -10.08
N PRO A 254 -16.19 10.60 -10.56
CA PRO A 254 -17.11 9.75 -11.29
C PRO A 254 -18.23 9.23 -10.39
N SER A 255 -19.42 9.07 -10.96
CA SER A 255 -20.56 8.45 -10.28
C SER A 255 -20.66 6.94 -10.54
N THR A 256 -20.09 6.46 -11.66
CA THR A 256 -20.10 5.06 -12.05
C THR A 256 -19.29 4.24 -11.05
N ARG A 257 -19.80 3.07 -10.66
CA ARG A 257 -19.10 2.12 -9.78
C ARG A 257 -19.09 0.73 -10.40
N ALA A 258 -18.17 -0.11 -9.96
CA ALA A 258 -18.22 -1.53 -10.30
C ALA A 258 -19.54 -2.14 -9.76
N PRO A 259 -20.21 -3.03 -10.51
CA PRO A 259 -21.45 -3.66 -10.05
C PRO A 259 -21.23 -4.43 -8.74
N ASP A 260 -21.99 -4.11 -7.69
CA ASP A 260 -22.06 -4.92 -6.46
C ASP A 260 -22.90 -6.18 -6.75
N THR A 261 -22.38 -7.37 -6.44
CA THR A 261 -23.10 -8.63 -6.68
C THR A 261 -24.20 -8.90 -5.64
N GLY A 262 -24.26 -8.09 -4.58
CA GLY A 262 -25.11 -8.30 -3.42
C GLY A 262 -24.57 -9.34 -2.42
N ASN A 263 -23.48 -10.02 -2.77
CA ASN A 263 -22.89 -11.08 -1.96
C ASN A 263 -21.64 -10.61 -1.21
N ARG A 264 -21.28 -11.35 -0.17
CA ARG A 264 -20.01 -11.21 0.54
C ARG A 264 -19.22 -12.51 0.46
N ARG A 265 -17.90 -12.40 0.39
CA ARG A 265 -16.97 -13.54 0.40
C ARG A 265 -15.67 -13.18 1.10
N PHE A 266 -14.90 -14.17 1.51
CA PHE A 266 -13.51 -13.95 1.92
C PHE A 266 -12.72 -13.32 0.77
N ILE A 267 -11.72 -12.48 1.10
CA ILE A 267 -10.82 -11.91 0.08
C ILE A 267 -10.20 -13.05 -0.72
N THR A 268 -10.55 -13.16 -2.00
CA THR A 268 -10.20 -14.30 -2.86
C THR A 268 -9.32 -13.86 -4.02
N THR A 269 -9.56 -12.68 -4.60
CA THR A 269 -8.81 -12.14 -5.74
C THR A 269 -8.13 -10.81 -5.40
N GLY A 270 -7.22 -10.35 -6.26
CA GLY A 270 -6.63 -9.01 -6.18
C GLY A 270 -7.70 -7.91 -6.18
N ARG A 271 -8.83 -8.11 -6.87
CA ARG A 271 -9.99 -7.20 -6.88
C ARG A 271 -10.66 -7.09 -5.52
N ASP A 272 -10.83 -8.21 -4.81
CA ASP A 272 -11.40 -8.17 -3.46
C ASP A 272 -10.48 -7.39 -2.51
N LEU A 273 -9.17 -7.60 -2.62
CA LEU A 273 -8.18 -6.89 -1.82
C LEU A 273 -8.16 -5.38 -2.16
N ALA A 274 -8.19 -5.04 -3.45
CA ALA A 274 -8.33 -3.66 -3.92
C ALA A 274 -9.62 -3.00 -3.38
N ASN A 275 -10.74 -3.72 -3.39
CA ASN A 275 -12.01 -3.22 -2.87
C ASN A 275 -12.00 -3.05 -1.34
N TYR A 276 -11.31 -3.93 -0.60
CA TYR A 276 -11.09 -3.77 0.84
C TYR A 276 -10.38 -2.44 1.11
N VAL A 277 -9.23 -2.22 0.49
CA VAL A 277 -8.39 -1.04 0.74
C VAL A 277 -8.93 0.25 0.10
N HIS A 278 -10.00 0.16 -0.69
CA HIS A 278 -10.73 1.33 -1.17
C HIS A 278 -11.60 1.92 -0.06
N ASN A 279 -12.17 1.07 0.79
CA ASN A 279 -13.23 1.46 1.73
C ASN A 279 -12.85 1.29 3.19
N ASP A 280 -11.61 0.89 3.49
CA ASP A 280 -11.16 0.63 4.85
C ASP A 280 -11.00 1.94 5.64
N ALA A 281 -11.35 1.87 6.93
CA ALA A 281 -11.05 2.95 7.86
C ALA A 281 -9.59 2.83 8.32
N LEU A 282 -8.62 3.20 7.47
CA LEU A 282 -7.16 3.26 7.66
C LEU A 282 -6.52 2.27 8.65
N TYR A 283 -6.74 2.41 9.96
CA TYR A 283 -6.22 1.49 10.97
C TYR A 283 -7.06 0.21 11.18
N GLN A 284 -8.18 0.05 10.45
CA GLN A 284 -9.16 -1.03 10.57
C GLN A 284 -8.53 -2.42 10.58
N ALA A 285 -7.64 -2.72 9.63
CA ALA A 285 -7.03 -4.04 9.51
C ALA A 285 -6.22 -4.42 10.76
N TYR A 286 -5.49 -3.46 11.33
CA TYR A 286 -4.62 -3.68 12.49
C TYR A 286 -5.41 -3.70 13.80
N PHE A 287 -6.50 -2.91 13.86
CA PHE A 287 -7.47 -3.00 14.94
C PHE A 287 -8.13 -4.39 14.98
N ASN A 288 -8.60 -4.88 13.82
CA ASN A 288 -9.16 -6.22 13.69
C ASN A 288 -8.14 -7.29 14.10
N ALA A 289 -6.89 -7.16 13.65
CA ALA A 289 -5.81 -8.07 14.03
C ALA A 289 -5.58 -8.10 15.54
N CYS A 290 -5.62 -6.95 16.22
CA CYS A 290 -5.50 -6.86 17.68
C CYS A 290 -6.60 -7.67 18.38
N LEU A 291 -7.85 -7.54 17.93
CA LEU A 291 -8.99 -8.30 18.48
C LEU A 291 -8.85 -9.80 18.22
N VAL A 292 -8.49 -10.18 17.00
CA VAL A 292 -8.28 -11.59 16.62
C VAL A 292 -7.17 -12.22 17.46
N MET A 293 -6.03 -11.55 17.60
CA MET A 293 -4.92 -12.05 18.41
C MET A 293 -5.35 -12.26 19.87
N LEU A 294 -6.00 -11.26 20.47
CA LEU A 294 -6.49 -11.36 21.85
C LEU A 294 -7.45 -12.55 22.03
N SER A 295 -8.50 -12.65 21.19
CA SER A 295 -9.53 -13.67 21.35
C SER A 295 -9.01 -15.08 21.17
N ASN A 296 -7.91 -15.24 20.43
CA ASN A 296 -7.26 -16.52 20.19
C ASN A 296 -6.11 -16.82 21.18
N GLY A 297 -6.01 -16.05 22.28
CA GLY A 297 -5.01 -16.30 23.32
C GLY A 297 -3.57 -15.99 22.90
N ILE A 298 -3.37 -15.15 21.87
CA ILE A 298 -2.06 -14.56 21.60
C ILE A 298 -1.93 -13.38 22.56
N SER A 299 -1.14 -13.59 23.62
CA SER A 299 -0.99 -12.63 24.71
C SER A 299 -0.07 -11.47 24.36
N LEU A 300 -0.09 -10.46 25.22
CA LEU A 300 0.93 -9.41 25.21
C LEU A 300 2.32 -9.99 25.49
N ASP A 301 3.37 -9.24 25.14
CA ASP A 301 4.75 -9.65 25.37
C ASP A 301 4.98 -9.80 26.89
N PRO A 302 5.49 -10.96 27.37
CA PRO A 302 5.64 -11.25 28.79
C PRO A 302 6.69 -10.37 29.49
N SER A 303 7.48 -9.59 28.75
CA SER A 303 8.41 -8.61 29.31
C SER A 303 7.76 -7.29 29.72
N LEU A 304 6.49 -7.07 29.34
CA LEU A 304 5.73 -5.93 29.84
C LEU A 304 5.41 -6.09 31.34
N PRO A 305 5.19 -5.00 32.08
CA PRO A 305 4.71 -5.09 33.46
C PRO A 305 3.34 -5.74 33.57
N TYR A 306 3.08 -6.40 34.70
CA TYR A 306 1.78 -6.99 35.08
C TYR A 306 1.33 -8.14 34.16
N GLN A 307 2.27 -8.96 33.68
CA GLN A 307 1.98 -10.10 32.80
C GLN A 307 2.17 -11.46 33.49
N GLN A 308 2.66 -11.49 34.74
CA GLN A 308 2.71 -12.75 35.50
C GLN A 308 1.35 -13.07 36.11
N ASP A 309 1.27 -14.23 36.77
CA ASP A 309 0.08 -14.60 37.53
C ASP A 309 -0.25 -13.55 38.61
N ASP A 310 -1.54 -13.23 38.79
CA ASP A 310 -2.02 -12.25 39.76
C ASP A 310 -1.60 -12.56 41.20
N ALA A 311 -1.35 -13.84 41.53
CA ALA A 311 -0.83 -14.25 42.83
C ALA A 311 0.63 -13.81 43.06
N VAL A 312 1.35 -13.46 41.99
CA VAL A 312 2.73 -12.94 42.00
C VAL A 312 2.74 -11.42 41.88
N ASP A 313 2.12 -10.87 40.82
CA ASP A 313 2.21 -9.44 40.51
C ASP A 313 1.30 -8.58 41.40
N HIS A 314 0.21 -9.16 41.93
CA HIS A 314 -0.85 -8.46 42.66
C HIS A 314 -1.42 -7.23 41.92
N GLN A 315 -1.27 -7.20 40.60
CA GLN A 315 -1.62 -6.11 39.69
C GLN A 315 -1.94 -6.71 38.32
N GLN A 316 -2.84 -6.06 37.58
CA GLN A 316 -3.20 -6.45 36.22
C GLN A 316 -3.26 -5.22 35.31
N GLY A 317 -2.98 -5.43 34.02
CA GLY A 317 -3.14 -4.39 33.00
C GLY A 317 -4.61 -4.04 32.72
N PHE A 318 -4.88 -2.77 32.44
CA PHE A 318 -6.14 -2.33 31.82
C PHE A 318 -5.91 -1.05 31.01
N VAL A 319 -5.64 0.08 31.68
CA VAL A 319 -5.29 1.33 31.01
C VAL A 319 -3.88 1.27 30.42
N LEU A 320 -2.95 0.66 31.16
CA LEU A 320 -1.58 0.41 30.74
C LEU A 320 -1.34 -1.09 30.61
N TYR A 321 -0.41 -1.46 29.74
CA TYR A 321 0.06 -2.85 29.52
C TYR A 321 -1.07 -3.87 29.36
N ALA A 322 -2.12 -3.46 28.65
CA ALA A 322 -3.28 -4.29 28.30
C ALA A 322 -3.77 -3.90 26.91
N VAL A 323 -4.68 -4.69 26.36
CA VAL A 323 -5.19 -4.48 24.99
C VAL A 323 -5.80 -3.09 24.80
N GLN A 324 -6.48 -2.55 25.81
CA GLN A 324 -7.03 -1.19 25.71
C GLN A 324 -5.95 -0.12 25.47
N HIS A 325 -4.75 -0.31 26.04
CA HIS A 325 -3.59 0.55 25.77
C HIS A 325 -3.15 0.43 24.30
N VAL A 326 -3.07 -0.80 23.78
CA VAL A 326 -2.71 -1.07 22.38
C VAL A 326 -3.70 -0.40 21.43
N LEU A 327 -5.00 -0.58 21.66
CA LEU A 327 -6.05 0.00 20.81
C LEU A 327 -5.99 1.53 20.76
N SER A 328 -5.66 2.20 21.86
CA SER A 328 -5.43 3.66 21.88
C SER A 328 -4.23 4.03 21.00
N LEU A 329 -3.10 3.35 21.19
CA LEU A 329 -1.87 3.62 20.45
C LEU A 329 -2.03 3.44 18.94
N LEU A 330 -2.86 2.48 18.48
CA LEU A 330 -3.15 2.30 17.06
C LEU A 330 -3.84 3.54 16.45
N GLY A 331 -4.81 4.12 17.15
CA GLY A 331 -5.48 5.35 16.70
C GLY A 331 -4.53 6.55 16.71
N GLU A 332 -3.72 6.68 17.77
CA GLU A 332 -2.77 7.78 17.93
C GLU A 332 -1.65 7.76 16.88
N VAL A 333 -1.10 6.59 16.59
CA VAL A 333 0.02 6.47 15.65
C VAL A 333 -0.43 6.67 14.20
N CYS A 334 -1.70 6.33 13.88
CA CYS A 334 -2.29 6.54 12.57
C CYS A 334 -2.24 8.02 12.14
N ASP A 335 -2.71 8.93 12.99
CA ASP A 335 -2.71 10.38 12.69
C ASP A 335 -1.29 10.92 12.42
N ARG A 336 -0.32 10.53 13.25
CA ARG A 336 1.08 10.97 13.13
C ARG A 336 1.74 10.45 11.85
N ALA A 337 1.46 9.19 11.49
CA ALA A 337 1.95 8.60 10.26
C ALA A 337 1.41 9.35 9.03
N LEU A 338 0.12 9.70 9.02
CA LEU A 338 -0.52 10.43 7.92
C LEU A 338 0.06 11.82 7.70
N LYS A 339 0.23 12.61 8.78
CA LYS A 339 0.86 13.94 8.66
C LYS A 339 2.28 13.84 8.08
N THR A 340 3.05 12.88 8.57
CA THR A 340 4.45 12.65 8.13
C THR A 340 4.51 12.27 6.66
N VAL A 341 3.71 11.30 6.21
CA VAL A 341 3.72 10.88 4.81
C VAL A 341 3.09 11.93 3.87
N LEU A 342 2.15 12.75 4.35
CA LEU A 342 1.60 13.86 3.56
C LEU A 342 2.63 14.97 3.33
N PHE A 343 3.54 15.21 4.27
CA PHE A 343 4.70 16.09 4.03
C PHE A 343 5.58 15.54 2.90
N GLN A 344 5.90 14.24 2.94
CA GLN A 344 6.68 13.58 1.88
C GLN A 344 5.97 13.66 0.51
N LYS A 345 4.64 13.46 0.49
CA LYS A 345 3.81 13.54 -0.72
C LYS A 345 3.82 14.93 -1.34
N PHE A 346 3.37 15.95 -0.61
CA PHE A 346 3.10 17.27 -1.17
C PHE A 346 4.31 18.20 -1.13
N ASN A 347 5.05 18.25 -0.02
CA ASN A 347 6.12 19.22 0.16
C ASN A 347 7.46 18.74 -0.44
N VAL A 348 7.69 17.43 -0.49
CA VAL A 348 8.99 16.87 -0.94
C VAL A 348 8.93 16.32 -2.37
N HIS A 349 8.20 15.21 -2.57
CA HIS A 349 8.45 14.37 -3.74
C HIS A 349 7.50 14.59 -4.91
N ARG A 350 6.21 14.89 -4.64
CA ARG A 350 5.17 15.12 -5.65
C ARG A 350 5.19 14.12 -6.81
N ARG A 351 5.52 12.84 -6.54
CA ARG A 351 5.61 11.78 -7.56
C ARG A 351 4.26 11.57 -8.24
N LEU A 352 4.25 11.50 -9.58
CA LEU A 352 3.07 11.10 -10.35
C LEU A 352 2.57 9.70 -9.96
N ARG A 353 1.29 9.44 -10.19
CA ARG A 353 0.63 8.13 -9.93
C ARG A 353 0.84 7.16 -11.10
N PRO A 354 0.69 5.84 -10.90
CA PRO A 354 0.82 4.86 -11.99
C PRO A 354 -0.07 5.16 -13.20
N GLU A 355 -1.32 5.58 -12.98
CA GLU A 355 -2.24 5.98 -14.06
C GLU A 355 -1.69 7.15 -14.91
N ALA A 356 -0.93 8.06 -14.32
CA ALA A 356 -0.35 9.20 -15.03
C ALA A 356 0.87 8.74 -15.84
N LEU A 357 1.72 7.87 -15.27
CA LEU A 357 2.87 7.30 -15.98
C LEU A 357 2.45 6.46 -17.17
N ALA A 358 1.40 5.64 -17.02
CA ALA A 358 0.81 4.88 -18.13
C ALA A 358 0.39 5.80 -19.29
N ALA A 359 -0.27 6.92 -18.99
CA ALA A 359 -0.62 7.92 -19.98
C ALA A 359 0.60 8.62 -20.62
N ARG A 360 1.71 8.78 -19.90
CA ARG A 360 2.97 9.26 -20.48
C ARG A 360 3.57 8.24 -21.45
N ILE A 361 3.54 6.96 -21.11
CA ILE A 361 4.00 5.86 -21.97
C ILE A 361 3.16 5.79 -23.25
N GLU A 362 1.83 5.83 -23.11
CA GLU A 362 0.86 5.89 -24.22
C GLU A 362 1.14 7.06 -25.17
N LYS A 363 1.49 8.24 -24.63
CA LYS A 363 1.81 9.44 -25.43
C LYS A 363 3.30 9.63 -25.72
N SER A 364 4.15 8.64 -25.45
CA SER A 364 5.61 8.79 -25.47
C SER A 364 6.16 9.38 -26.78
N SER A 365 5.67 8.91 -27.94
CA SER A 365 6.09 9.39 -29.26
C SER A 365 5.74 10.86 -29.53
N LEU A 366 4.64 11.35 -28.95
CA LEU A 366 4.22 12.74 -29.04
C LEU A 366 5.01 13.62 -28.06
N LEU A 367 5.26 13.11 -26.86
CA LEU A 367 5.94 13.86 -25.79
C LEU A 367 7.42 14.08 -26.11
N ASP A 368 8.06 13.11 -26.76
CA ASP A 368 9.48 13.14 -27.12
C ASP A 368 10.43 13.43 -25.93
N ILE A 369 10.04 12.97 -24.74
CA ILE A 369 10.85 13.05 -23.53
C ILE A 369 11.68 11.77 -23.44
N SER A 370 13.00 11.89 -23.49
CA SER A 370 13.94 10.78 -23.67
C SER A 370 13.74 9.62 -22.69
N GLU A 371 13.50 9.94 -21.42
CA GLU A 371 13.30 8.99 -20.33
C GLU A 371 11.96 8.24 -20.49
N ILE A 372 10.90 8.94 -20.90
CA ILE A 372 9.57 8.35 -21.14
C ILE A 372 9.60 7.47 -22.39
N THR A 373 10.22 7.94 -23.47
CA THR A 373 10.41 7.16 -24.71
C THR A 373 11.25 5.91 -24.45
N HIS A 374 12.26 6.00 -23.58
CA HIS A 374 13.01 4.82 -23.15
C HIS A 374 12.11 3.81 -22.43
N MET A 375 11.37 4.24 -21.40
CA MET A 375 10.45 3.34 -20.67
C MET A 375 9.41 2.70 -21.59
N ALA A 376 8.84 3.48 -22.53
CA ALA A 376 7.88 2.95 -23.48
C ALA A 376 8.49 1.85 -24.38
N ARG A 377 9.72 2.04 -24.86
CA ARG A 377 10.41 1.00 -25.66
C ARG A 377 10.65 -0.28 -24.88
N GLU A 378 11.06 -0.18 -23.61
CA GLU A 378 11.33 -1.36 -22.77
C GLU A 378 10.04 -2.13 -22.42
N LEU A 379 8.87 -1.47 -22.45
CA LEU A 379 7.59 -2.08 -22.07
C LEU A 379 6.74 -2.54 -23.26
N ASN A 380 6.74 -1.81 -24.38
CA ASN A 380 5.75 -1.99 -25.45
C ASN A 380 5.72 -3.38 -26.08
N ASP A 381 6.88 -4.05 -26.14
CA ASP A 381 7.04 -5.35 -26.81
C ASP A 381 6.97 -6.53 -25.83
N THR A 382 6.59 -6.29 -24.56
CA THR A 382 6.39 -7.33 -23.56
C THR A 382 5.03 -8.02 -23.71
N GLY A 383 4.93 -9.27 -23.27
CA GLY A 383 3.65 -9.97 -23.17
C GLY A 383 2.69 -9.35 -22.16
N ILE A 384 3.21 -8.59 -21.18
CA ILE A 384 2.41 -7.77 -20.26
C ILE A 384 1.69 -6.66 -21.05
N ALA A 385 2.41 -5.94 -21.92
CA ALA A 385 1.84 -4.86 -22.72
C ALA A 385 0.82 -5.36 -23.75
N GLU A 386 1.03 -6.54 -24.33
CA GLU A 386 0.04 -7.21 -25.19
C GLU A 386 -1.29 -7.41 -24.45
N GLU A 387 -1.23 -7.90 -23.21
CA GLU A 387 -2.43 -8.17 -22.43
C GLU A 387 -3.14 -6.89 -21.98
N ILE A 388 -2.39 -5.83 -21.66
CA ILE A 388 -2.96 -4.51 -21.37
C ILE A 388 -3.71 -3.97 -22.59
N ARG A 389 -3.10 -4.00 -23.78
CA ARG A 389 -3.77 -3.58 -25.02
C ARG A 389 -5.03 -4.39 -25.29
N ARG A 390 -4.98 -5.71 -25.05
CA ARG A 390 -6.15 -6.60 -25.16
C ARG A 390 -7.26 -6.17 -24.19
N MET A 391 -6.93 -5.89 -22.93
CA MET A 391 -7.89 -5.44 -21.91
C MET A 391 -8.52 -4.08 -22.29
N THR A 392 -7.72 -3.08 -22.66
CA THR A 392 -8.27 -1.76 -23.03
C THR A 392 -9.05 -1.82 -24.33
N GLY A 393 -8.60 -2.62 -25.31
CA GLY A 393 -9.30 -2.85 -26.57
C GLY A 393 -10.67 -3.52 -26.36
N ALA A 394 -10.74 -4.51 -25.47
CA ALA A 394 -11.99 -5.16 -25.12
C ALA A 394 -12.95 -4.23 -24.35
N ALA A 395 -12.43 -3.36 -23.47
CA ALA A 395 -13.24 -2.48 -22.64
C ALA A 395 -13.72 -1.21 -23.36
N SER A 396 -12.86 -0.60 -24.19
CA SER A 396 -13.09 0.72 -24.79
C SER A 396 -13.18 0.71 -26.31
N GLY A 397 -12.91 -0.43 -26.97
CA GLY A 397 -12.80 -0.54 -28.42
C GLY A 397 -11.48 -0.03 -29.00
N THR A 398 -10.55 0.48 -28.16
CA THR A 398 -9.24 0.98 -28.59
C THR A 398 -8.13 0.32 -27.77
N GLU A 399 -7.16 -0.29 -28.47
CA GLU A 399 -5.93 -0.77 -27.84
C GLU A 399 -5.08 0.41 -27.39
N SER A 400 -4.61 0.40 -26.14
CA SER A 400 -3.79 1.46 -25.57
C SER A 400 -2.89 0.92 -24.48
N MET A 401 -1.88 1.70 -24.10
CA MET A 401 -1.04 1.48 -22.92
C MET A 401 -1.57 2.20 -21.68
N LEU A 402 -2.87 2.53 -21.61
CA LEU A 402 -3.48 3.04 -20.38
C LEU A 402 -3.56 1.92 -19.34
N LEU A 403 -3.41 2.28 -18.07
CA LEU A 403 -3.53 1.34 -16.95
C LEU A 403 -5.02 1.07 -16.65
N PRO A 404 -5.53 -0.17 -16.78
CA PRO A 404 -6.88 -0.51 -16.33
C PRO A 404 -6.96 -0.36 -14.81
N MET A 405 -7.71 0.65 -14.35
CA MET A 405 -7.83 1.00 -12.94
C MET A 405 -8.92 0.19 -12.26
N ALA A 406 -8.69 -0.27 -11.03
CA ALA A 406 -9.74 -0.95 -10.26
C ALA A 406 -10.85 0.01 -9.80
N PHE A 407 -10.54 1.30 -9.71
CA PHE A 407 -11.45 2.33 -9.23
C PHE A 407 -11.81 3.31 -10.34
N PRO A 408 -13.08 3.75 -10.43
CA PRO A 408 -13.53 4.69 -11.45
C PRO A 408 -12.83 6.03 -11.34
N GLU A 409 -12.54 6.49 -10.12
CA GLU A 409 -11.78 7.70 -9.85
C GLU A 409 -10.27 7.56 -10.03
N GLY A 410 -9.77 6.35 -10.25
CA GLY A 410 -8.36 6.01 -10.18
C GLY A 410 -7.79 6.27 -8.79
N SER A 411 -6.65 6.95 -8.73
CA SER A 411 -5.99 7.31 -7.47
C SER A 411 -6.65 8.47 -6.70
N PRO A 412 -6.45 8.53 -5.38
CA PRO A 412 -6.80 9.70 -4.56
C PRO A 412 -6.17 11.02 -5.05
N MET A 413 -6.72 12.15 -4.61
CA MET A 413 -6.29 13.49 -5.02
C MET A 413 -5.05 13.98 -4.26
N HIS A 414 -4.02 13.14 -4.22
CA HIS A 414 -2.72 13.44 -3.63
C HIS A 414 -1.60 12.62 -4.29
N PRO A 415 -0.33 13.11 -4.24
CA PRO A 415 0.83 12.45 -4.86
C PRO A 415 1.04 10.98 -4.46
N SER A 416 1.81 10.26 -5.26
CA SER A 416 2.04 8.81 -5.10
C SER A 416 2.99 8.45 -3.96
N TYR A 417 4.04 9.25 -3.73
CA TYR A 417 5.13 8.85 -2.84
C TYR A 417 5.27 9.77 -1.62
N GLY A 418 5.21 9.28 -0.38
CA GLY A 418 4.92 7.89 0.05
C GLY A 418 3.45 7.50 -0.04
N ALA A 419 3.03 6.38 0.55
CA ALA A 419 1.66 5.85 0.57
C ALA A 419 1.04 5.93 1.98
N GLY A 420 -0.16 6.49 2.08
CA GLY A 420 -0.88 6.65 3.35
C GLY A 420 -1.14 5.33 4.06
N HIS A 421 -1.77 4.38 3.35
CA HIS A 421 -2.01 3.02 3.83
C HIS A 421 -0.73 2.34 4.34
N ALA A 422 0.38 2.44 3.63
CA ALA A 422 1.63 1.78 4.01
C ALA A 422 2.32 2.46 5.20
N ALA A 423 2.27 3.79 5.31
CA ALA A 423 2.78 4.49 6.49
C ALA A 423 1.99 4.13 7.76
N VAL A 424 0.66 4.07 7.66
CA VAL A 424 -0.19 3.60 8.77
C VAL A 424 0.06 2.12 9.06
N ALA A 425 0.25 1.29 8.02
CA ALA A 425 0.57 -0.12 8.18
C ALA A 425 1.86 -0.34 8.98
N GLY A 426 2.94 0.35 8.57
CA GLY A 426 4.23 0.26 9.24
C GLY A 426 4.15 0.71 10.69
N ALA A 427 3.44 1.80 10.94
CA ALA A 427 3.23 2.33 12.28
C ALA A 427 2.43 1.37 13.18
N CYS A 428 1.23 0.98 12.75
CA CYS A 428 0.33 0.14 13.52
C CYS A 428 0.92 -1.25 13.78
N VAL A 429 1.53 -1.89 12.76
CA VAL A 429 2.15 -3.21 12.94
C VAL A 429 3.39 -3.15 13.81
N THR A 430 4.18 -2.06 13.79
CA THR A 430 5.27 -1.88 14.76
C THR A 430 4.75 -1.79 16.19
N ILE A 431 3.64 -1.09 16.45
CA ILE A 431 2.99 -1.10 17.77
C ILE A 431 2.58 -2.52 18.16
N LEU A 432 1.89 -3.25 17.28
CA LEU A 432 1.42 -4.60 17.55
C LEU A 432 2.57 -5.57 17.85
N LYS A 433 3.60 -5.60 16.99
CA LYS A 433 4.76 -6.49 17.21
C LYS A 433 5.53 -6.16 18.47
N THR A 434 5.56 -4.89 18.88
CA THR A 434 6.28 -4.48 20.09
C THR A 434 5.52 -4.87 21.37
N LEU A 435 4.19 -4.89 21.33
CA LEU A 435 3.37 -5.10 22.52
C LEU A 435 2.78 -6.51 22.65
N PHE A 436 2.66 -7.27 21.55
CA PHE A 436 2.30 -8.69 21.57
C PHE A 436 3.54 -9.59 21.57
N ASP A 437 3.40 -10.84 22.05
CA ASP A 437 4.42 -11.87 21.87
C ASP A 437 4.53 -12.26 20.39
N HIS A 438 5.29 -11.44 19.67
CA HIS A 438 5.53 -11.59 18.24
C HIS A 438 6.38 -12.82 17.89
N THR A 439 7.08 -13.39 18.87
CA THR A 439 7.94 -14.55 18.67
C THR A 439 7.20 -15.88 18.68
N ARG A 440 5.94 -15.90 19.14
CA ARG A 440 5.12 -17.10 19.18
C ARG A 440 4.82 -17.63 17.76
N PRO A 441 4.77 -18.97 17.56
CA PRO A 441 4.18 -19.57 16.37
C PRO A 441 2.72 -19.11 16.15
N PHE A 442 2.33 -18.91 14.89
CA PHE A 442 0.94 -18.61 14.55
C PHE A 442 0.20 -19.91 14.22
N ASP A 443 -0.54 -20.46 15.18
CA ASP A 443 -1.04 -21.84 15.20
C ASP A 443 -2.57 -21.97 15.16
N LEU A 444 -3.28 -20.93 14.69
CA LEU A 444 -4.75 -20.88 14.71
C LEU A 444 -5.43 -21.92 13.80
N ALA A 445 -4.68 -22.54 12.88
CA ALA A 445 -5.15 -23.65 12.05
C ALA A 445 -4.83 -25.04 12.66
N GLY A 446 -4.53 -25.10 13.96
CA GLY A 446 -4.19 -26.31 14.71
C GLY A 446 -2.69 -26.45 14.97
N ASP A 447 -1.86 -26.07 14.01
CA ASP A 447 -0.42 -25.90 14.16
C ASP A 447 0.09 -24.74 13.28
N ALA A 448 1.36 -24.37 13.45
CA ALA A 448 1.98 -23.28 12.69
C ALA A 448 2.46 -23.67 11.28
N ALA A 449 2.44 -24.96 10.94
CA ALA A 449 2.79 -25.47 9.61
C ALA A 449 1.56 -25.63 8.70
N THR A 450 0.39 -25.27 9.20
CA THR A 450 -0.90 -25.29 8.50
C THR A 450 -1.47 -23.88 8.44
N ALA A 451 -2.05 -23.50 7.30
CA ALA A 451 -2.65 -22.18 7.11
C ALA A 451 -4.03 -22.28 6.46
N PHE A 452 -4.90 -21.32 6.74
CA PHE A 452 -6.15 -21.15 6.02
C PHE A 452 -5.96 -20.34 4.73
N VAL A 453 -6.71 -20.75 3.71
CA VAL A 453 -6.90 -20.02 2.44
C VAL A 453 -8.38 -20.01 2.08
N PRO A 454 -8.89 -18.98 1.39
CA PRO A 454 -10.24 -19.01 0.86
C PRO A 454 -10.40 -20.14 -0.16
N THR A 455 -11.58 -20.76 -0.23
CA THR A 455 -11.96 -21.58 -1.40
C THR A 455 -12.05 -20.69 -2.65
N ARG A 456 -12.01 -21.28 -3.85
CA ARG A 456 -12.04 -20.50 -5.11
C ARG A 456 -13.29 -19.61 -5.28
N ASP A 457 -14.40 -19.97 -4.66
CA ASP A 457 -15.62 -19.16 -4.60
C ASP A 457 -15.62 -18.13 -3.45
N GLY A 458 -14.66 -18.23 -2.51
CA GLY A 458 -14.55 -17.39 -1.33
C GLY A 458 -15.61 -17.64 -0.26
N ALA A 459 -16.40 -18.71 -0.37
CA ALA A 459 -17.52 -18.97 0.54
C ALA A 459 -17.06 -19.43 1.94
N ARG A 460 -15.94 -20.17 1.99
CA ARG A 460 -15.37 -20.74 3.22
C ARG A 460 -13.85 -20.76 3.16
N LEU A 461 -13.22 -21.11 4.28
CA LEU A 461 -11.79 -21.37 4.32
C LEU A 461 -11.49 -22.87 4.15
N ALA A 462 -10.31 -23.18 3.62
CA ALA A 462 -9.71 -24.49 3.51
C ALA A 462 -8.27 -24.44 4.05
N THR A 463 -7.70 -25.58 4.41
CA THR A 463 -6.32 -25.65 4.94
C THR A 463 -5.31 -26.05 3.87
N VAL A 464 -4.10 -25.51 3.98
CA VAL A 464 -2.92 -25.85 3.17
C VAL A 464 -1.68 -25.99 4.05
N GLU A 465 -0.66 -26.69 3.57
CA GLU A 465 0.65 -26.73 4.21
C GLU A 465 1.42 -25.41 3.98
N VAL A 466 2.25 -25.04 4.95
CA VAL A 466 3.07 -23.82 4.92
C VAL A 466 4.46 -24.12 4.35
N TYR A 467 4.85 -23.35 3.34
CA TYR A 467 6.16 -23.40 2.70
C TYR A 467 6.87 -22.04 2.75
N ASP A 468 8.20 -22.03 2.81
CA ASP A 468 9.02 -20.83 2.62
C ASP A 468 9.27 -20.54 1.12
N GLU A 469 10.01 -19.46 0.83
CA GLU A 469 10.38 -19.04 -0.53
C GLU A 469 11.27 -20.04 -1.29
N LEU A 470 11.91 -20.97 -0.58
CA LEU A 470 12.73 -22.03 -1.14
C LEU A 470 11.93 -23.32 -1.35
N GLY A 471 10.65 -23.34 -0.96
CA GLY A 471 9.78 -24.51 -1.04
C GLY A 471 10.02 -25.55 0.05
N ASN A 472 10.68 -25.18 1.14
CA ASN A 472 10.78 -26.04 2.31
C ASN A 472 9.56 -25.88 3.20
N ARG A 473 9.12 -26.97 3.86
CA ARG A 473 8.12 -26.88 4.92
C ARG A 473 8.58 -25.92 6.00
N SER A 474 7.70 -25.03 6.41
CA SER A 474 8.01 -23.95 7.34
C SER A 474 6.88 -23.74 8.35
N ALA A 475 7.05 -22.77 9.24
CA ALA A 475 6.09 -22.40 10.25
C ALA A 475 5.84 -20.89 10.25
N MET A 476 4.57 -20.49 10.38
CA MET A 476 4.19 -19.09 10.52
C MET A 476 4.45 -18.59 11.94
N THR A 477 4.71 -17.29 12.09
CA THR A 477 4.85 -16.61 13.38
C THR A 477 3.91 -15.42 13.45
N VAL A 478 3.63 -14.95 14.67
CA VAL A 478 2.82 -13.74 14.88
C VAL A 478 3.47 -12.53 14.20
N GLU A 479 4.79 -12.36 14.34
CA GLU A 479 5.55 -11.33 13.60
C GLU A 479 5.33 -11.44 12.08
N GLY A 480 5.45 -12.64 11.52
CA GLY A 480 5.32 -12.87 10.09
C GLY A 480 3.94 -12.54 9.56
N GLU A 481 2.88 -12.95 10.26
CA GLU A 481 1.50 -12.67 9.85
C GLU A 481 1.13 -11.18 10.00
N LEU A 482 1.70 -10.48 10.97
CA LEU A 482 1.56 -9.02 11.11
C LEU A 482 2.32 -8.27 10.00
N ASN A 483 3.55 -8.68 9.68
CA ASN A 483 4.30 -8.12 8.56
C ASN A 483 3.56 -8.36 7.23
N LYS A 484 2.98 -9.55 7.06
CA LYS A 484 2.15 -9.92 5.90
C LYS A 484 0.87 -9.10 5.82
N LEU A 485 0.22 -8.83 6.95
CA LEU A 485 -0.95 -7.94 7.01
C LEU A 485 -0.59 -6.53 6.51
N ALA A 486 0.54 -5.97 6.97
CA ALA A 486 1.01 -4.67 6.49
C ALA A 486 1.29 -4.66 4.99
N ALA A 487 1.92 -5.72 4.47
CA ALA A 487 2.16 -5.88 3.04
C ALA A 487 0.86 -6.03 2.25
N ASN A 488 -0.10 -6.83 2.71
CA ASN A 488 -1.38 -7.02 2.01
C ASN A 488 -2.19 -5.73 1.89
N ILE A 489 -2.30 -4.95 2.96
CA ILE A 489 -3.01 -3.66 2.91
C ILE A 489 -2.29 -2.67 2.00
N SER A 490 -0.96 -2.63 2.05
CA SER A 490 -0.17 -1.72 1.23
C SER A 490 -0.21 -2.09 -0.25
N ILE A 491 0.11 -3.35 -0.57
CA ILE A 491 0.15 -3.88 -1.95
C ILE A 491 -1.26 -4.04 -2.53
N GLY A 492 -2.30 -4.14 -1.70
CA GLY A 492 -3.69 -4.00 -2.14
C GLY A 492 -3.93 -2.71 -2.93
N ARG A 493 -3.20 -1.64 -2.61
CA ARG A 493 -3.23 -0.38 -3.38
C ARG A 493 -2.50 -0.50 -4.73
N ASN A 494 -1.50 -1.37 -4.84
CA ASN A 494 -0.83 -1.68 -6.10
C ASN A 494 -1.74 -2.55 -6.99
N TRP A 495 -2.45 -3.53 -6.42
CA TRP A 495 -3.52 -4.27 -7.10
C TRP A 495 -4.59 -3.35 -7.69
N ALA A 496 -4.90 -2.26 -7.00
CA ALA A 496 -5.82 -1.23 -7.47
C ALA A 496 -5.25 -0.33 -8.59
N GLY A 497 -3.94 -0.38 -8.85
CA GLY A 497 -3.25 0.47 -9.82
C GLY A 497 -2.86 1.86 -9.31
N VAL A 498 -2.94 2.12 -8.00
CA VAL A 498 -2.75 3.49 -7.48
C VAL A 498 -1.36 3.75 -6.87
N HIS A 499 -0.55 2.72 -6.61
CA HIS A 499 0.79 2.86 -6.03
C HIS A 499 1.81 1.93 -6.68
N TYR A 500 3.08 2.30 -6.55
CA TYR A 500 4.24 1.49 -6.93
C TYR A 500 4.78 0.69 -5.75
N PHE A 501 5.71 -0.24 -5.99
CA PHE A 501 6.31 -1.04 -4.92
C PHE A 501 7.13 -0.21 -3.92
N SER A 502 7.93 0.73 -4.42
CA SER A 502 8.72 1.68 -3.62
C SER A 502 7.84 2.59 -2.76
N ASP A 503 6.64 2.95 -3.22
CA ASP A 503 5.68 3.69 -2.41
C ASP A 503 5.28 2.89 -1.17
N TYR A 504 5.11 1.57 -1.29
CA TYR A 504 4.87 0.67 -0.15
C TYR A 504 6.08 0.62 0.77
N TRP A 505 7.23 0.17 0.25
CA TRP A 505 8.36 -0.22 1.09
C TRP A 505 8.88 0.95 1.91
N GLU A 506 9.10 2.10 1.28
CA GLU A 506 9.67 3.27 1.95
C GLU A 506 8.70 3.91 2.94
N SER A 507 7.39 3.78 2.69
CA SER A 507 6.37 4.28 3.61
C SER A 507 6.19 3.36 4.80
N LEU A 508 6.32 2.05 4.61
CA LEU A 508 6.33 1.08 5.72
C LEU A 508 7.45 1.41 6.70
N LEU A 509 8.66 1.67 6.19
CA LEU A 509 9.82 2.06 6.99
C LEU A 509 9.66 3.45 7.64
N LEU A 510 8.98 4.39 6.96
CA LEU A 510 8.60 5.68 7.55
C LEU A 510 7.68 5.47 8.76
N GLY A 511 6.63 4.67 8.59
CA GLY A 511 5.66 4.33 9.63
C GLY A 511 6.29 3.66 10.85
N GLU A 512 7.23 2.74 10.62
CA GLU A 512 8.01 2.11 11.70
C GLU A 512 8.73 3.16 12.56
N GLN A 513 9.40 4.14 11.95
CA GLN A 513 10.10 5.19 12.68
C GLN A 513 9.13 6.07 13.48
N VAL A 514 7.95 6.38 12.92
CA VAL A 514 6.91 7.12 13.64
C VAL A 514 6.49 6.37 14.92
N ALA A 515 6.21 5.07 14.82
CA ALA A 515 5.82 4.26 15.98
C ALA A 515 6.93 4.18 17.03
N ILE A 516 8.19 4.00 16.62
CA ILE A 516 9.34 3.97 17.53
C ILE A 516 9.47 5.28 18.31
N GLN A 517 9.31 6.44 17.67
CA GLN A 517 9.39 7.72 18.36
C GLN A 517 8.23 7.93 19.33
N LEU A 518 7.02 7.53 18.94
CA LEU A 518 5.86 7.58 19.84
C LEU A 518 6.11 6.71 21.09
N LEU A 519 6.55 5.47 20.93
CA LEU A 519 6.82 4.56 22.05
C LEU A 519 7.89 5.11 22.99
N ARG A 520 9.00 5.67 22.46
CA ARG A 520 10.05 6.30 23.28
C ARG A 520 9.52 7.42 24.16
N GLU A 521 8.61 8.24 23.64
CA GLU A 521 8.00 9.33 24.39
C GLU A 521 7.00 8.81 25.43
N HIS A 522 6.17 7.83 25.08
CA HIS A 522 5.22 7.22 26.02
C HIS A 522 5.94 6.59 27.22
N MET A 523 7.10 5.97 27.02
CA MET A 523 7.92 5.41 28.11
C MET A 523 8.35 6.45 29.14
N LEU A 524 8.43 7.74 28.77
CA LEU A 524 8.75 8.83 29.72
C LEU A 524 7.54 9.28 30.55
N THR A 525 6.34 8.85 30.20
CA THR A 525 5.08 9.29 30.82
C THR A 525 4.47 8.28 31.80
N VAL A 526 5.09 7.11 31.92
CA VAL A 526 4.59 6.02 32.77
C VAL A 526 5.48 5.83 34.00
N PRO A 527 4.91 5.41 35.15
CA PRO A 527 5.69 5.23 36.39
C PRO A 527 6.66 4.05 36.31
N GLU A 528 6.32 3.02 35.53
CA GLU A 528 7.15 1.83 35.31
C GLU A 528 7.40 1.66 33.81
N PRO A 529 8.46 2.26 33.25
CA PRO A 529 8.76 2.12 31.83
C PRO A 529 9.17 0.68 31.49
N PRO A 530 8.53 0.03 30.49
CA PRO A 530 8.92 -1.31 30.06
C PRO A 530 10.24 -1.26 29.28
N ASN A 531 10.96 -2.38 29.22
CA ASN A 531 12.04 -2.56 28.24
C ASN A 531 11.45 -3.19 26.98
N LEU A 532 11.34 -2.42 25.89
CA LEU A 532 10.59 -2.86 24.71
C LEU A 532 11.50 -3.46 23.64
N ARG A 533 11.19 -4.68 23.19
CA ARG A 533 11.82 -5.30 22.03
C ARG A 533 11.05 -4.97 20.75
N VAL A 534 11.66 -4.22 19.86
CA VAL A 534 11.07 -3.82 18.57
C VAL A 534 11.68 -4.64 17.44
N PRO A 535 10.97 -5.64 16.88
CA PRO A 535 11.39 -6.33 15.65
C PRO A 535 11.12 -5.46 14.43
N ARG A 536 12.18 -5.13 13.68
CA ARG A 536 12.11 -4.18 12.56
C ARG A 536 11.85 -4.88 11.24
N PHE A 537 11.27 -4.16 10.28
CA PHE A 537 10.95 -4.70 8.95
C PHE A 537 12.19 -5.06 8.12
N ASP A 538 13.36 -4.52 8.48
CA ASP A 538 14.66 -4.89 7.89
C ASP A 538 15.25 -6.20 8.45
N GLY A 539 14.56 -6.85 9.38
CA GLY A 539 15.03 -8.05 10.07
C GLY A 539 15.95 -7.80 11.26
N SER A 540 16.33 -6.54 11.52
CA SER A 540 17.07 -6.16 12.73
C SER A 540 16.14 -6.05 13.95
N ARG A 541 16.75 -5.90 15.13
CA ARG A 541 16.03 -5.71 16.39
C ARG A 541 16.58 -4.51 17.13
N LEU A 542 15.69 -3.72 17.70
CA LEU A 542 16.00 -2.58 18.54
C LEU A 542 15.41 -2.81 19.94
N TRP A 543 16.12 -2.35 20.97
CA TRP A 543 15.58 -2.24 22.33
C TRP A 543 15.35 -0.75 22.64
N LEU A 544 14.19 -0.44 23.21
CA LEU A 544 13.82 0.91 23.66
C LEU A 544 13.86 1.00 25.18
#